data_AF-A0A4P7YWQ1-F1
#
_entry.id   AF-A0A4P7YWQ1-F1
#
_cell.length_a   1.000
_cell.length_b   1.000
_cell.length_c   1.000
_cell.angle_alpha   90.00
_cell.angle_beta   90.00
_cell.angle_gamma   90.00
#
_symmetry.space_group_name_H-M   'P 1'
#
loop_
_entity.id
_entity.type
_entity.pdbx_description
1 polymer ?
#
loop_
_entity_poly.entity_id
_entity_poly.type
_entity_poly.pdbx_seq_one_letter_code
_entity_poly.pdbx_strand_id
1 'polypeptide(L)'
;MTPRPGCGRVRAVCPGRCPARSPLMSVAVHKSRTLINVELDERSVLFPDGKFLSHLSIFEEAGLIRLEAVFLFNESRLPPDIAALAVEDARELARAIMDGVFQGRTQHVLSDHAKIALIFNPNGFVLRFGDEPALRELFVASPAIIRLAQGLLRIVDRASATPAH
;
A
#
# COMPACT_ATOMS: atom_id res chain seq x y z
N MET A 1 26.05 -79.59 27.52
CA MET A 1 26.98 -78.70 28.25
C MET A 1 26.20 -77.45 28.69
N THR A 2 25.87 -77.36 29.98
CA THR A 2 25.61 -76.11 30.72
C THR A 2 26.94 -75.33 30.90
N PRO A 3 26.99 -73.98 31.06
CA PRO A 3 26.26 -73.19 32.06
C PRO A 3 25.75 -71.78 31.63
N ARG A 4 25.18 -71.09 32.64
CA ARG A 4 24.49 -69.77 32.74
C ARG A 4 25.48 -68.55 32.72
N PRO A 5 25.19 -67.39 33.37
CA PRO A 5 24.41 -66.19 32.97
C PRO A 5 25.23 -64.87 33.06
N GLY A 6 24.66 -63.72 32.66
CA GLY A 6 25.16 -62.38 33.03
C GLY A 6 24.27 -61.30 32.42
N CYS A 7 23.35 -60.65 33.14
CA CYS A 7 23.55 -59.59 34.13
C CYS A 7 24.35 -58.40 33.58
N GLY A 8 23.66 -57.30 33.29
CA GLY A 8 24.28 -56.07 32.79
C GLY A 8 23.27 -54.93 32.66
N ARG A 9 22.67 -54.52 33.78
CA ARG A 9 22.06 -53.18 33.89
C ARG A 9 23.12 -52.14 33.56
N VAL A 10 22.89 -51.31 32.55
CA VAL A 10 23.55 -50.00 32.45
C VAL A 10 22.47 -48.94 32.29
N ARG A 11 22.23 -48.24 33.39
CA ARG A 11 21.53 -46.95 33.43
C ARG A 11 22.39 -45.95 32.68
N ALA A 12 21.95 -45.51 31.51
CA ALA A 12 22.45 -44.26 30.93
C ALA A 12 21.66 -43.11 31.56
N VAL A 13 22.29 -42.47 32.54
CA VAL A 13 21.91 -41.18 33.10
C VAL A 13 22.16 -40.13 32.03
N CYS A 14 21.12 -39.45 31.54
CA CYS A 14 21.29 -38.22 30.77
C CYS A 14 21.42 -37.04 31.75
N PRO A 15 22.55 -36.33 31.81
CA PRO A 15 22.63 -35.03 32.47
C PRO A 15 22.40 -33.97 31.40
N GLY A 16 21.14 -33.65 31.14
CA GLY A 16 20.77 -32.68 30.11
C GLY A 16 19.77 -31.67 30.65
N ARG A 17 20.27 -30.68 31.40
CA ARG A 17 19.54 -29.44 31.70
C ARG A 17 19.04 -28.85 30.38
N CYS A 18 17.73 -28.92 30.12
CA CYS A 18 17.07 -28.03 29.18
C CYS A 18 16.70 -26.75 29.93
N PRO A 19 17.40 -25.61 29.74
CA PRO A 19 16.83 -24.33 30.13
C PRO A 19 15.64 -24.05 29.21
N ALA A 20 14.47 -23.86 29.83
CA ALA A 20 13.28 -23.34 29.18
C ALA A 20 13.63 -22.02 28.48
N ARG A 21 13.80 -22.06 27.16
CA ARG A 21 13.73 -20.86 26.34
C ARG A 21 12.27 -20.48 26.22
N SER A 22 11.82 -19.64 27.14
CA SER A 22 10.64 -18.82 26.92
C SER A 22 10.81 -18.11 25.58
N PRO A 23 9.89 -18.24 24.62
CA PRO A 23 9.86 -17.33 23.49
C PRO A 23 9.46 -15.98 24.08
N LEU A 24 10.44 -15.07 24.19
CA LEU A 24 10.17 -13.65 24.18
C LEU A 24 9.42 -13.38 22.88
N MET A 25 8.09 -13.44 22.95
CA MET A 25 7.25 -12.84 21.94
C MET A 25 7.58 -11.36 22.00
N SER A 26 8.45 -10.91 21.09
CA SER A 26 8.52 -9.51 20.75
C SER A 26 7.12 -9.18 20.25
N VAL A 27 6.32 -8.54 21.09
CA VAL A 27 5.13 -7.84 20.63
C VAL A 27 5.66 -6.75 19.73
N ALA A 28 5.81 -7.08 18.44
CA ALA A 28 5.94 -6.08 17.41
C ALA A 28 4.74 -5.18 17.64
N VAL A 29 5.00 -3.96 18.10
CA VAL A 29 4.00 -2.91 18.18
C VAL A 29 3.52 -2.75 16.76
N HIS A 30 2.42 -3.43 16.41
CA HIS A 30 1.74 -3.25 15.16
C HIS A 30 1.21 -1.83 15.22
N LYS A 31 2.02 -0.88 14.74
CA LYS A 31 1.53 0.42 14.29
C LYS A 31 0.34 0.07 13.41
N SER A 32 -0.86 0.41 13.86
CA SER A 32 -2.09 0.12 13.16
C SER A 32 -1.98 0.75 11.78
N ARG A 33 -1.64 -0.06 10.77
CA ARG A 33 -1.47 0.37 9.38
C ARG A 33 -2.83 0.85 8.93
N THR A 34 -3.02 2.17 8.88
CA THR A 34 -4.26 2.74 8.37
C THR A 34 -4.31 2.47 6.89
N LEU A 35 -5.31 1.71 6.48
CA LEU A 35 -5.57 1.35 5.10
C LEU A 35 -6.93 1.91 4.72
N ILE A 36 -6.94 2.78 3.71
CA ILE A 36 -8.13 3.39 3.15
C ILE A 36 -8.35 2.79 1.77
N ASN A 37 -9.42 2.02 1.62
CA ASN A 37 -9.83 1.50 0.33
C ASN A 37 -10.80 2.49 -0.33
N VAL A 38 -10.43 2.96 -1.51
CA VAL A 38 -11.24 3.83 -2.34
C VAL A 38 -11.80 3.00 -3.49
N GLU A 39 -13.09 2.72 -3.42
CA GLU A 39 -13.80 2.04 -4.50
C GLU A 39 -13.77 2.87 -5.78
N LEU A 40 -13.38 2.23 -6.87
CA LEU A 40 -13.37 2.81 -8.20
C LEU A 40 -14.58 2.31 -8.99
N ASP A 41 -14.92 3.03 -10.04
CA ASP A 41 -16.00 2.63 -10.95
C ASP A 41 -15.49 1.60 -11.97
N GLU A 42 -16.39 0.82 -12.55
CA GLU A 42 -16.08 -0.27 -13.50
C GLU A 42 -15.29 0.18 -14.75
N ARG A 43 -15.25 1.49 -15.01
CA ARG A 43 -14.53 2.09 -16.14
C ARG A 43 -13.12 2.54 -15.79
N SER A 44 -12.67 2.34 -14.56
CA SER A 44 -11.32 2.72 -14.13
C SER A 44 -10.27 1.74 -14.62
N VAL A 45 -9.26 2.26 -15.32
CA VAL A 45 -8.26 1.45 -16.01
C VAL A 45 -6.86 1.95 -15.65
N LEU A 46 -5.93 1.01 -15.43
CA LEU A 46 -4.51 1.31 -15.24
C LEU A 46 -3.70 0.95 -16.50
N PHE A 47 -3.01 1.93 -17.06
CA PHE A 47 -2.06 1.78 -18.17
C PHE A 47 -0.63 1.64 -17.64
N PRO A 48 0.22 0.85 -18.32
CA PRO A 48 0.05 0.30 -19.66
C PRO A 48 -0.73 -1.03 -19.77
N ASP A 49 -1.07 -1.71 -18.67
CA ASP A 49 -1.70 -3.05 -18.69
C ASP A 49 -3.13 -3.05 -19.25
N GLY A 50 -3.81 -1.90 -19.23
CA GLY A 50 -5.19 -1.77 -19.71
C GLY A 50 -6.19 -2.53 -18.85
N LYS A 51 -5.82 -2.91 -17.61
CA LYS A 51 -6.69 -3.70 -16.72
C LYS A 51 -7.59 -2.82 -15.88
N PHE A 52 -8.80 -3.33 -15.64
CA PHE A 52 -9.79 -2.70 -14.79
C PHE A 52 -9.45 -2.86 -13.31
N LEU A 53 -9.64 -1.77 -12.58
CA LEU A 53 -9.43 -1.72 -11.14
C LEU A 53 -10.76 -1.86 -10.40
N SER A 54 -10.71 -2.57 -9.28
CA SER A 54 -11.81 -2.63 -8.30
C SER A 54 -11.73 -1.45 -7.33
N HIS A 55 -10.56 -1.25 -6.71
CA HIS A 55 -10.35 -0.18 -5.75
C HIS A 55 -8.87 0.20 -5.67
N LEU A 56 -8.60 1.35 -5.07
CA LEU A 56 -7.26 1.79 -4.69
C LEU A 56 -7.09 1.63 -3.18
N SER A 57 -6.03 0.97 -2.77
CA SER A 57 -5.63 0.91 -1.36
C SER A 57 -4.60 1.99 -1.09
N ILE A 58 -4.96 2.92 -0.20
CA ILE A 58 -4.09 4.01 0.23
C ILE A 58 -3.66 3.70 1.66
N PHE A 59 -2.36 3.64 1.90
CA PHE A 59 -1.83 3.39 3.24
C PHE A 59 -0.52 4.13 3.47
N GLU A 60 -0.19 4.35 4.73
CA GLU A 60 1.08 4.92 5.13
C GLU A 60 2.08 3.79 5.41
N GLU A 61 3.27 3.89 4.81
CA GLU A 61 4.39 2.99 5.04
C GLU A 61 5.69 3.79 5.06
N ALA A 62 6.49 3.63 6.14
CA ALA A 62 7.77 4.32 6.31
C ALA A 62 7.71 5.86 6.17
N GLY A 63 6.58 6.49 6.52
CA GLY A 63 6.39 7.94 6.39
C GLY A 63 6.04 8.42 4.98
N LEU A 64 5.82 7.49 4.04
CA LEU A 64 5.32 7.76 2.69
C LEU A 64 3.90 7.24 2.55
N ILE A 65 3.09 7.93 1.76
CA ILE A 65 1.75 7.50 1.38
C ILE A 65 1.88 6.68 0.10
N ARG A 66 1.53 5.39 0.18
CA ARG A 66 1.55 4.48 -0.97
C ARG A 66 0.15 4.29 -1.52
N LEU A 67 0.08 4.22 -2.85
CA LEU A 67 -1.13 3.97 -3.60
C LEU A 67 -1.00 2.62 -4.30
N GLU A 68 -1.77 1.63 -3.88
CA GLU A 68 -1.81 0.31 -4.51
C GLU A 68 -3.10 0.12 -5.32
N ALA A 69 -2.96 -0.35 -6.55
CA ALA A 69 -4.05 -0.75 -7.42
C ALA A 69 -4.49 -2.17 -7.10
N VAL A 70 -5.79 -2.35 -6.83
CA VAL A 70 -6.41 -3.68 -6.70
C VAL A 70 -7.23 -3.95 -7.95
N PHE A 71 -6.81 -4.95 -8.72
CA PHE A 71 -7.43 -5.33 -9.98
C PHE A 71 -8.68 -6.17 -9.77
N LEU A 72 -9.67 -6.04 -10.65
CA LEU A 72 -10.92 -6.81 -10.58
C LEU A 72 -10.68 -8.31 -10.77
N PHE A 73 -9.68 -8.65 -11.60
CA PHE A 73 -9.21 -10.01 -11.82
C PHE A 73 -7.73 -10.08 -11.45
N ASN A 74 -7.37 -11.06 -10.63
CA ASN A 74 -6.02 -11.22 -10.06
C ASN A 74 -4.97 -11.73 -11.08
N GLU A 75 -5.12 -11.33 -12.35
CA GLU A 75 -4.28 -11.72 -13.50
C GLU A 75 -3.21 -10.66 -13.84
N SER A 76 -3.00 -9.68 -12.96
CA SER A 76 -1.95 -8.67 -13.14
C SER A 76 -0.56 -9.27 -12.91
N ARG A 77 0.33 -9.11 -13.89
CA ARG A 77 1.77 -9.44 -13.76
C ARG A 77 2.60 -8.25 -13.26
N LEU A 78 1.98 -7.07 -13.11
CA LEU A 78 2.66 -5.85 -12.68
C LEU A 78 2.49 -5.64 -11.17
N PRO A 79 3.50 -5.05 -10.51
CA PRO A 79 3.37 -4.72 -9.10
C PRO A 79 2.21 -3.72 -8.91
N PRO A 80 1.32 -3.95 -7.95
CA PRO A 80 0.12 -3.14 -7.73
C PRO A 80 0.47 -1.71 -7.30
N ASP A 81 1.69 -1.47 -6.82
CA ASP A 81 2.15 -0.17 -6.36
C ASP A 81 2.22 0.86 -7.50
N ILE A 82 1.33 1.85 -7.46
CA ILE A 82 1.20 2.91 -8.46
C ILE A 82 2.22 4.01 -8.19
N ALA A 83 2.26 4.49 -6.95
CA ALA A 83 3.11 5.60 -6.53
C ALA A 83 3.31 5.60 -5.01
N ALA A 84 4.49 6.05 -4.58
CA ALA A 84 4.79 6.41 -3.21
C ALA A 84 5.04 7.91 -3.15
N LEU A 85 4.25 8.62 -2.34
CA LEU A 85 4.24 10.08 -2.25
C LEU A 85 4.66 10.52 -0.85
N ALA A 86 5.36 11.65 -0.74
CA ALA A 86 5.51 12.29 0.55
C ALA A 86 4.15 12.82 1.04
N VAL A 87 4.02 13.03 2.35
CA VAL A 87 2.76 13.50 2.96
C VAL A 87 2.32 14.85 2.37
N GLU A 88 3.27 15.77 2.15
CA GLU A 88 2.97 17.06 1.54
C GLU A 88 2.59 16.94 0.06
N ASP A 89 3.27 16.09 -0.71
CA ASP A 89 2.90 15.83 -2.12
C ASP A 89 1.50 15.25 -2.25
N ALA A 90 1.12 14.33 -1.37
CA ALA A 90 -0.21 13.74 -1.35
C ALA A 90 -1.28 14.77 -0.98
N ARG A 91 -0.96 15.72 -0.09
CA ARG A 91 -1.83 16.85 0.26
C ARG A 91 -2.04 17.76 -0.95
N GLU A 92 -0.96 18.13 -1.63
CA GLU A 92 -1.00 18.95 -2.83
C GLU A 92 -1.75 18.25 -3.96
N LEU A 93 -1.51 16.96 -4.16
CA LEU A 93 -2.24 16.14 -5.12
C LEU A 93 -3.75 16.15 -4.85
N ALA A 94 -4.15 15.91 -3.60
CA ALA A 94 -5.56 15.91 -3.24
C ALA A 94 -6.21 17.28 -3.50
N ARG A 95 -5.50 18.37 -3.20
CA ARG A 95 -5.97 19.73 -3.46
C ARG A 95 -6.07 20.03 -4.95
N ALA A 96 -5.04 19.67 -5.73
CA ALA A 96 -5.04 19.82 -7.18
C ALA A 96 -6.13 19.00 -7.87
N ILE A 97 -6.45 17.81 -7.33
CA ILE A 97 -7.61 17.03 -7.79
C ILE A 97 -8.90 17.81 -7.54
N MET A 98 -9.12 18.29 -6.31
CA MET A 98 -10.34 19.04 -5.99
C MET A 98 -10.49 20.29 -6.85
N ASP A 99 -9.42 21.06 -7.01
CA ASP A 99 -9.39 22.28 -7.82
C ASP A 99 -9.57 21.97 -9.30
N GLY A 100 -8.90 20.94 -9.82
CA GLY A 100 -9.01 20.50 -11.21
C GLY A 100 -10.41 19.99 -11.57
N VAL A 101 -11.06 19.26 -10.66
CA VAL A 101 -12.46 18.81 -10.83
C VAL A 101 -13.41 20.00 -10.79
N PHE A 102 -13.23 20.93 -9.85
CA PHE A 102 -14.11 22.09 -9.71
C PHE A 102 -14.00 23.07 -10.90
N GLN A 103 -12.79 23.28 -11.40
CA GLN A 103 -12.53 24.18 -12.54
C GLN A 103 -12.72 23.51 -13.90
N GLY A 104 -12.75 22.17 -13.96
CA GLY A 104 -12.77 21.41 -15.22
C GLY A 104 -11.49 21.61 -16.04
N ARG A 105 -10.32 21.61 -15.39
CA ARG A 105 -9.02 21.91 -16.03
C ARG A 105 -7.95 20.89 -15.65
N THR A 106 -7.02 20.68 -16.57
CA THR A 106 -5.80 19.90 -16.35
C THR A 106 -4.91 20.64 -15.34
N GLN A 107 -4.38 19.89 -14.37
CA GLN A 107 -3.48 20.38 -13.34
C GLN A 107 -2.20 19.55 -13.32
N HIS A 108 -1.10 20.17 -12.92
CA HIS A 108 0.17 19.49 -12.73
C HIS A 108 0.63 19.69 -11.30
N VAL A 109 0.97 18.60 -10.64
CA VAL A 109 1.58 18.60 -9.32
C VAL A 109 3.00 18.10 -9.52
N LEU A 110 3.94 19.03 -9.41
CA LEU A 110 5.35 18.77 -9.56
C LEU A 110 5.95 18.70 -8.16
N SER A 111 6.37 17.51 -7.76
CA SER A 111 7.22 17.31 -6.59
C SER A 111 8.62 16.88 -7.03
N ASP A 112 9.61 17.13 -6.17
CA ASP A 112 10.99 16.69 -6.34
C ASP A 112 11.10 15.17 -6.51
N HIS A 113 10.14 14.42 -5.94
CA HIS A 113 10.13 12.96 -5.95
C HIS A 113 9.02 12.34 -6.82
N ALA A 114 8.02 13.12 -7.22
CA ALA A 114 6.90 12.64 -8.02
C ALA A 114 6.41 13.70 -9.00
N LYS A 115 6.46 13.40 -10.30
CA LYS A 115 5.75 14.16 -11.33
C LYS A 115 4.37 13.56 -11.50
N ILE A 116 3.35 14.31 -11.11
CA ILE A 116 1.96 13.87 -11.19
C ILE A 116 1.18 14.85 -12.06
N ALA A 117 0.52 14.34 -13.09
CA ALA A 117 -0.35 15.16 -13.92
C ALA A 117 -1.80 14.68 -13.79
N LEU A 118 -2.71 15.61 -13.54
CA LEU A 118 -4.15 15.41 -13.61
C LEU A 118 -4.66 15.97 -14.93
N ILE A 119 -5.07 15.11 -15.85
CA ILE A 119 -5.62 15.51 -17.15
C ILE A 119 -7.13 15.43 -17.10
N PHE A 120 -7.79 16.54 -17.40
CA PHE A 120 -9.23 16.60 -17.52
C PHE A 120 -9.68 16.08 -18.90
N ASN A 121 -10.62 15.15 -18.92
CA ASN A 121 -11.26 14.63 -20.12
C ASN A 121 -12.80 14.70 -19.93
N PRO A 122 -13.59 15.05 -20.96
CA PRO A 122 -15.05 15.00 -20.85
C PRO A 122 -15.62 13.66 -20.33
N ASN A 123 -14.91 12.55 -20.55
CA ASN A 123 -15.31 11.22 -20.09
C ASN A 123 -14.78 10.84 -18.70
N GLY A 124 -13.88 11.64 -18.10
CA GLY A 124 -13.25 11.33 -16.81
C GLY A 124 -11.93 12.06 -16.60
N PHE A 125 -11.08 11.52 -15.74
CA PHE A 125 -9.79 12.11 -15.38
C PHE A 125 -8.69 11.08 -15.59
N VAL A 126 -7.53 11.54 -16.07
CA VAL A 126 -6.33 10.71 -16.17
C VAL A 126 -5.30 11.24 -15.20
N LEU A 127 -4.89 10.41 -14.25
CA LEU A 127 -3.77 10.65 -13.36
C LEU A 127 -2.53 9.98 -13.94
N ARG A 128 -1.51 10.76 -14.29
CA ARG A 128 -0.23 10.24 -14.75
C ARG A 128 0.77 10.34 -13.61
N PHE A 129 1.41 9.24 -13.27
CA PHE A 129 2.43 9.15 -12.23
C PHE A 129 3.77 8.78 -12.85
N GLY A 130 4.82 9.56 -12.53
CA GLY A 130 6.21 9.26 -12.89
C GLY A 130 6.68 9.88 -14.20
N ASP A 131 7.92 9.54 -14.57
CA ASP A 131 8.60 9.95 -15.80
C ASP A 131 8.52 8.85 -16.87
N GLU A 132 8.77 9.21 -18.14
CA GLU A 132 8.59 8.36 -19.34
C GLU A 132 9.00 6.88 -19.23
N PRO A 133 10.12 6.46 -18.59
CA PRO A 133 10.47 5.03 -18.55
C PRO A 133 9.59 4.19 -17.60
N ALA A 134 8.87 4.80 -16.66
CA ALA A 134 8.06 4.10 -15.65
C ALA A 134 6.68 4.77 -15.46
N LEU A 135 6.16 5.37 -16.52
CA LEU A 135 4.95 6.15 -16.48
C LEU A 135 3.73 5.26 -16.32
N ARG A 136 2.96 5.51 -15.26
CA ARG A 136 1.68 4.84 -15.00
C ARG A 136 0.55 5.83 -15.19
N GLU A 137 -0.47 5.43 -15.95
CA GLU A 137 -1.65 6.27 -16.16
C GLU A 137 -2.87 5.58 -15.60
N LEU A 138 -3.57 6.27 -14.72
CA LEU A 138 -4.78 5.80 -14.10
C LEU A 138 -5.94 6.64 -14.64
N PHE A 139 -6.81 5.99 -15.40
CA PHE A 139 -8.09 6.60 -15.80
C PHE A 139 -9.13 6.38 -14.70
N VAL A 140 -9.76 7.47 -14.27
CA VAL A 140 -10.75 7.50 -13.18
C VAL A 140 -11.98 8.27 -13.63
N ALA A 141 -13.16 7.74 -13.36
CA ALA A 141 -14.40 8.46 -13.60
C ALA A 141 -14.59 9.63 -12.60
N SER A 142 -15.38 10.62 -12.98
CA SER A 142 -15.62 11.84 -12.19
C SER A 142 -16.10 11.64 -10.74
N PRO A 143 -16.95 10.66 -10.39
CA PRO A 143 -17.30 10.44 -8.98
C PRO A 143 -16.21 9.70 -8.20
N ALA A 144 -15.44 8.83 -8.84
CA ALA A 144 -14.33 8.12 -8.22
C ALA A 144 -13.12 9.03 -7.92
N ILE A 145 -12.84 10.05 -8.74
CA ILE A 145 -11.71 10.95 -8.51
C ILE A 145 -11.89 11.81 -7.25
N ILE A 146 -13.13 12.22 -6.92
CA ILE A 146 -13.44 12.95 -5.69
C ILE A 146 -13.26 12.04 -4.46
N ARG A 147 -13.70 10.78 -4.54
CA ARG A 147 -13.48 9.79 -3.47
C ARG A 147 -11.99 9.55 -3.23
N LEU A 148 -11.18 9.53 -4.29
CA LEU A 148 -9.72 9.44 -4.19
C LEU A 148 -9.12 10.64 -3.46
N ALA A 149 -9.51 11.87 -3.84
CA ALA A 149 -9.04 13.08 -3.15
C ALA A 149 -9.41 13.07 -1.67
N GLN A 150 -10.65 12.68 -1.33
CA GLN A 150 -11.09 12.54 0.06
C GLN A 150 -10.29 11.46 0.82
N GLY A 151 -9.98 10.34 0.17
CA GLY A 151 -9.14 9.29 0.74
C GLY A 151 -7.71 9.77 1.03
N LEU A 152 -7.12 10.52 0.11
CA LEU A 152 -5.80 11.13 0.28
C LEU A 152 -5.79 12.14 1.43
N LEU A 153 -6.76 13.07 1.50
CA LEU A 153 -6.84 14.04 2.60
C LEU A 153 -6.95 13.34 3.96
N ARG A 154 -7.78 12.29 4.06
CA ARG A 154 -7.96 11.53 5.31
C ARG A 154 -6.66 10.88 5.78
N ILE A 155 -5.84 10.35 4.87
CA ILE A 155 -4.57 9.73 5.27
C ILE A 155 -3.51 10.77 5.60
N VAL A 156 -3.47 11.88 4.85
CA VAL A 156 -2.60 13.03 5.10
C VAL A 156 -2.88 13.62 6.47
N ASP A 157 -4.15 13.89 6.79
CA ASP A 157 -4.55 14.45 8.07
C ASP A 157 -4.12 13.56 9.24
N ARG A 158 -4.18 12.24 9.06
CA ARG A 158 -3.69 11.28 10.06
C ARG A 158 -2.18 11.22 10.14
N ALA A 159 -1.48 11.23 9.01
CA ALA A 159 -0.02 11.20 8.98
C ALA A 159 0.58 12.49 9.56
N SER A 160 -0.10 13.63 9.39
CA SER A 160 0.27 14.92 9.98
C SER A 160 -0.13 15.08 11.45
N ALA A 161 -1.05 14.26 11.96
CA ALA A 161 -1.42 14.31 13.37
C ALA A 161 -0.27 13.76 14.22
N THR A 162 0.55 14.66 14.76
CA THR A 162 1.58 14.32 15.75
C THR A 162 0.91 13.55 16.90
N PRO A 163 1.44 12.39 17.32
CA PRO A 163 0.88 11.71 18.49
C PRO A 163 0.98 12.65 19.69
N ALA A 164 -0.15 12.88 20.36
CA ALA A 164 -0.20 13.68 21.57
C ALA A 164 0.71 13.03 22.63
N HIS A 165 1.74 13.77 23.04
CA HIS A 165 2.59 13.43 24.17
C HIS A 165 1.88 13.63 25.50
#